data_AF-A0A946RC85-F1
#
_entry.id   AF-A0A946RC85-F1
#
_cell.length_a   1.000
_cell.length_b   1.000
_cell.length_c   1.000
_cell.angle_alpha   90.00
_cell.angle_beta   90.00
_cell.angle_gamma   90.00
#
_symmetry.space_group_name_H-M   'P 1'
#
loop_
_entity.id
_entity.type
_entity.pdbx_description
1 polymer ?
#
loop_
_entity_poly.entity_id
_entity_poly.type
_entity_poly.pdbx_seq_one_letter_code
_entity_poly.pdbx_strand_id
1 'polypeptide(L)'
;EWIALGYSVLKLDWNHATGILRSLVWIIFHPITLLKKRSRFSKIRRVEDGDIIKNMTKTSIVFAHYLGRKKTYLEMVSKAD
;
A
#
# COMPACT_ATOMS: atom_id res chain seq x y z
N GLU A 1 30.35 -1.80 30.17
CA GLU A 1 29.92 -1.54 28.78
C GLU A 1 28.49 -0.98 28.67
N TRP A 2 27.51 -1.46 29.45
CA TRP A 2 26.14 -0.93 29.49
C TRP A 2 26.02 0.55 29.93
N ILE A 3 26.91 0.99 30.82
CA ILE A 3 26.90 2.35 31.38
C ILE A 3 27.30 3.40 30.32
N ALA A 4 28.19 3.05 29.39
CA ALA A 4 28.62 3.93 28.28
C ALA A 4 27.53 4.04 27.19
N LEU A 5 26.80 2.95 26.94
CA LEU A 5 25.60 2.97 26.08
C LEU A 5 24.50 3.85 26.67
N GLY A 6 24.24 3.74 27.98
CA GLY A 6 23.28 4.59 28.68
C GLY A 6 23.66 6.08 28.65
N TYR A 7 24.95 6.40 28.80
CA TYR A 7 25.43 7.79 28.77
C TYR A 7 25.32 8.43 27.38
N SER A 8 25.53 7.64 26.32
CA SER A 8 25.38 8.10 24.92
C SER A 8 23.92 8.40 24.56
N VAL A 9 22.99 7.62 25.11
CA VAL A 9 21.54 7.84 24.98
C VAL A 9 21.10 9.04 25.83
N LEU A 10 21.68 9.29 27.00
CA LEU A 10 21.32 10.44 27.84
C LEU A 10 21.90 11.78 27.36
N LYS A 11 22.97 11.78 26.56
CA LYS A 11 23.52 12.99 25.91
C LYS A 11 22.66 13.52 24.75
N LEU A 12 21.48 12.92 24.56
CA LEU A 12 20.39 13.36 23.70
C LEU A 12 20.04 14.83 23.98
N ASP A 13 20.50 15.72 23.10
CA ASP A 13 19.95 17.07 22.96
C ASP A 13 18.43 16.94 22.95
N TRP A 14 17.76 17.46 23.97
CA TRP A 14 16.33 17.23 24.19
C TRP A 14 15.47 17.62 22.98
N ASN A 15 15.92 18.60 22.19
CA ASN A 15 15.30 18.96 20.91
C ASN A 15 15.48 17.89 19.82
N HIS A 16 16.64 17.25 19.75
CA HIS A 16 16.92 16.20 18.77
C HIS A 16 16.24 14.88 19.16
N ALA A 17 16.24 14.55 20.44
CA ALA A 17 15.63 13.37 21.02
C ALA A 17 14.12 13.33 20.82
N THR A 18 13.46 14.45 21.09
CA THR A 18 12.03 14.59 20.91
C THR A 18 11.65 14.51 19.43
N GLY A 19 12.50 14.98 18.51
CA GLY A 19 12.31 14.80 17.07
C GLY A 19 12.32 13.34 16.64
N ILE A 20 13.34 12.58 17.06
CA ILE A 20 13.44 11.14 16.76
C ILE A 20 12.26 10.37 17.37
N LEU A 21 11.92 10.65 18.63
CA LEU A 21 10.80 10.01 19.32
C LEU A 21 9.46 10.30 18.62
N ARG A 22 9.23 11.55 18.21
CA ARG A 22 8.03 11.95 17.45
C ARG A 22 7.97 11.25 16.09
N SER A 23 9.09 11.10 15.40
CA SER A 23 9.16 10.38 14.12
C SER A 23 8.81 8.90 14.28
N LEU A 24 9.38 8.23 15.29
CA LEU A 24 9.09 6.82 15.60
C LEU A 24 7.62 6.62 15.98
N VAL A 25 7.08 7.49 16.83
CA VAL A 25 5.65 7.50 17.17
C VAL A 25 4.82 7.69 15.90
N TRP A 26 5.17 8.66 15.05
CA TRP A 26 4.44 8.90 13.81
C TRP A 26 4.45 7.69 12.88
N ILE A 27 5.58 7.00 12.72
CA ILE A 27 5.67 5.78 11.89
C ILE A 27 4.70 4.70 12.37
N ILE A 28 4.59 4.51 13.68
CA ILE A 28 3.68 3.53 14.29
C ILE A 28 2.21 3.95 14.11
N PHE A 29 1.90 5.24 14.24
CA PHE A 29 0.53 5.76 14.10
C PHE A 29 0.11 6.05 12.66
N HIS A 30 1.05 6.15 11.72
CA HIS A 30 0.81 6.39 10.30
C HIS A 30 -0.18 5.39 9.66
N PRO A 31 -0.06 4.06 9.84
CA PRO A 31 -0.99 3.11 9.25
C PRO A 31 -2.45 3.34 9.69
N ILE A 32 -2.68 3.81 10.93
CA ILE A 32 -4.03 4.11 11.42
C ILE A 32 -4.63 5.29 10.64
N THR A 33 -3.83 6.30 10.30
CA THR A 33 -4.28 7.45 9.49
C THR A 33 -4.64 7.03 8.06
N LEU A 34 -3.88 6.12 7.47
CA LEU A 34 -4.16 5.53 6.16
C LEU A 34 -5.45 4.70 6.17
N LEU A 35 -5.66 3.88 7.20
CA LEU A 35 -6.88 3.08 7.37
C LEU A 35 -8.13 3.95 7.53
N LYS A 36 -8.06 5.03 8.33
CA LYS A 36 -9.17 5.99 8.44
C LYS A 36 -9.51 6.63 7.09
N LYS A 37 -8.49 7.00 6.31
CA LYS A 37 -8.69 7.54 4.96
C LYS A 37 -9.33 6.49 4.03
N ARG A 38 -8.83 5.25 4.04
CA ARG A 38 -9.42 4.12 3.27
C ARG A 38 -10.86 3.82 3.68
N SER A 39 -11.18 3.83 4.96
CA SER A 39 -12.55 3.59 5.46
C SER A 39 -13.53 4.64 4.95
N ARG A 40 -13.12 5.91 4.89
CA ARG A 40 -13.94 6.98 4.30
C ARG A 40 -14.23 6.74 2.81
N PHE A 41 -13.24 6.31 2.04
CA PHE A 41 -13.43 5.94 0.63
C PHE A 41 -14.26 4.67 0.46
N SER A 42 -14.10 3.69 1.35
CA SER A 42 -14.89 2.46 1.37
C SER A 42 -16.39 2.74 1.53
N LYS A 43 -16.75 3.77 2.30
CA LYS A 43 -18.15 4.18 2.51
C LYS A 43 -18.82 4.79 1.26
N ILE A 44 -18.03 5.31 0.31
CA ILE A 44 -18.51 5.93 -0.93
C ILE A 44 -18.44 4.95 -2.11
N ARG A 45 -17.65 3.88 -1.99
CA ARG A 45 -17.49 2.90 -3.08
C ARG A 45 -18.80 2.12 -3.28
N ARG A 46 -19.13 1.86 -4.55
CA ARG A 46 -20.26 1.00 -4.94
C ARG A 46 -19.83 -0.46 -5.14
N VAL A 47 -18.54 -0.70 -5.43
CA VAL A 47 -17.98 -2.02 -5.79
C VAL A 47 -16.66 -2.23 -5.07
N GLU A 48 -16.38 -3.47 -4.66
CA GLU A 48 -15.12 -3.83 -4.03
C GLU A 48 -13.94 -3.85 -5.01
N ASP A 49 -12.76 -3.36 -4.61
CA ASP A 49 -11.52 -3.46 -5.39
C ASP A 49 -11.19 -4.94 -5.63
N GLY A 50 -11.53 -5.81 -4.68
CA GLY A 50 -11.44 -7.26 -4.86
C GLY A 50 -12.27 -7.74 -6.06
N ASP A 51 -13.51 -7.25 -6.20
CA ASP A 51 -14.36 -7.57 -7.35
C ASP A 51 -13.82 -6.94 -8.65
N ILE A 52 -13.29 -5.72 -8.58
CA ILE A 52 -12.68 -5.06 -9.74
C ILE A 52 -11.46 -5.86 -10.21
N ILE A 53 -10.55 -6.23 -9.31
CA ILE A 53 -9.33 -7.00 -9.62
C ILE A 53 -9.69 -8.39 -10.14
N LYS A 54 -10.72 -9.03 -9.59
CA LYS A 54 -11.22 -10.33 -10.06
C LYS A 54 -11.78 -10.25 -11.49
N ASN A 55 -12.42 -9.14 -11.84
CA ASN A 55 -12.98 -8.89 -13.17
C ASN A 55 -11.99 -8.23 -14.15
N MET A 56 -10.82 -7.78 -13.67
CA MET A 56 -9.76 -7.28 -14.52
C MET A 56 -9.10 -8.42 -15.30
N THR A 57 -8.76 -8.14 -16.55
CA THR A 57 -8.01 -9.08 -17.39
C THR A 57 -6.64 -9.36 -16.79
N LYS A 58 -6.36 -10.61 -16.45
CA LYS A 58 -5.07 -11.05 -15.87
C LYS A 58 -3.88 -10.83 -16.82
N THR A 59 -4.15 -10.81 -18.12
CA THR A 59 -3.15 -10.60 -19.17
C THR A 59 -3.21 -9.16 -19.68
N SER A 60 -2.05 -8.62 -20.08
CA SER A 60 -2.00 -7.33 -20.77
C SER A 60 -2.85 -7.36 -22.04
N ILE A 61 -3.89 -6.53 -22.05
CA ILE A 61 -4.83 -6.36 -23.18
C ILE A 61 -4.06 -6.00 -24.46
N VAL A 62 -3.01 -5.18 -24.33
CA VAL A 62 -2.16 -4.77 -25.45
C VAL A 62 -1.46 -5.98 -26.08
N PHE A 63 -0.86 -6.85 -25.26
CA PHE A 63 -0.22 -8.07 -25.78
C PHE A 63 -1.25 -9.04 -26.38
N ALA A 64 -2.40 -9.22 -25.72
CA ALA A 64 -3.47 -10.09 -26.21
C ALA A 64 -4.06 -9.61 -27.54
N HIS A 65 -4.18 -8.30 -27.73
CA HIS A 65 -4.69 -7.72 -28.97
C HIS A 65 -3.63 -7.70 -30.07
N TYR A 66 -2.40 -7.28 -29.77
CA TYR A 66 -1.39 -7.01 -30.78
C TYR A 66 -0.70 -8.29 -31.29
N LEU A 67 -0.34 -9.20 -30.38
CA LEU A 67 0.24 -10.51 -30.76
C LEU A 67 -0.85 -11.56 -30.99
N GLY A 68 -1.89 -11.57 -30.15
CA GLY A 68 -2.93 -12.60 -30.16
C GLY A 68 -4.07 -12.38 -31.17
N ARG A 69 -4.12 -11.21 -31.85
CA ARG A 69 -5.20 -10.79 -32.77
C ARG A 69 -6.63 -10.94 -32.21
N LYS A 70 -6.78 -11.07 -30.89
CA LYS A 70 -8.08 -11.16 -30.22
C LYS A 70 -8.72 -9.78 -30.24
N LYS A 71 -9.89 -9.67 -30.87
CA LYS A 71 -10.58 -8.38 -31.05
C LYS A 71 -11.66 -8.15 -30.01
N THR A 72 -12.12 -9.21 -29.35
CA THR A 72 -13.29 -9.16 -28.45
C THR A 72 -12.90 -9.54 -27.03
N TYR A 73 -13.45 -8.84 -26.03
CA TYR A 73 -13.21 -9.10 -24.61
C TYR A 73 -13.50 -10.56 -24.21
N LEU A 74 -14.58 -11.14 -24.74
CA LEU A 74 -14.95 -12.54 -24.51
C LEU A 74 -13.86 -13.52 -24.97
N GLU A 75 -13.19 -13.26 -26.08
CA GLU A 75 -12.10 -14.12 -26.56
C GLU A 75 -10.86 -14.03 -25.65
N MET A 76 -10.65 -12.87 -25.03
CA MET A 76 -9.55 -12.65 -24.09
C MET A 76 -9.79 -13.35 -22.75
N VAL A 77 -11.04 -13.33 -22.27
CA VAL A 77 -11.44 -13.95 -20.98
C VAL A 77 -11.69 -15.45 -21.11
N SER A 78 -12.27 -15.94 -22.22
CA SER A 78 -12.70 -17.33 -22.40
C SER A 78 -11.57 -18.36 -22.57
N LYS A 79 -10.30 -17.94 -22.69
CA LYS A 79 -9.15 -18.84 -22.90
C LYS A 79 -8.15 -18.79 -21.72
N ALA A 80 -8.62 -18.40 -20.55
CA ALA A 80 -7.81 -18.36 -19.32
C ALA A 80 -8.16 -19.50 -18.33
N ASP A 81 -8.86 -20.54 -18.81
CA ASP A 81 -8.84 -21.91 -18.25
C ASP A 81 -7.77 -22.72 -18.97
#